data_AF-A0A9D1NJZ1-F1
#
_entry.id   AF-A0A9D1NJZ1-F1
#
_cell.length_a   1.000
_cell.length_b   1.000
_cell.length_c   1.000
_cell.angle_alpha   90.00
_cell.angle_beta   90.00
_cell.angle_gamma   90.00
#
_symmetry.space_group_name_H-M   'P 1'
#
loop_
_entity.id
_entity.type
_entity.pdbx_description
1 polymer ?
#
loop_
_entity_poly.entity_id
_entity_poly.type
_entity_poly.pdbx_seq_one_letter_code
_entity_poly.pdbx_strand_id
1 'polypeptide(L)'
;GFVGKPPREHPAKPVEGFACPRSEVSGKRLWGLFRERFGTPENFFAEHFAANFCPLLFIAGNERGKNLTPENLSAEEREALNAPCDAFLRRTAEILEPEWVVGIGNFAEAAARRALAGTPVKITRVIHPSPASPAANKDWAGKATAKLVAEKIWN
;
A
#
# COMPACT_ATOMS: atom_id res chain seq x y z
N GLY A 1 10.56 13.99 12.11
CA GLY A 1 11.91 13.37 12.00
C GLY A 1 12.65 13.94 10.81
N PHE A 2 13.98 13.83 10.77
CA PHE A 2 14.80 14.21 9.61
C PHE A 2 14.62 13.21 8.47
N VAL A 3 14.58 13.70 7.22
CA VAL A 3 14.48 12.87 6.00
C VAL A 3 15.63 13.25 5.07
N GLY A 4 16.51 12.29 4.79
CA GLY A 4 17.62 12.47 3.86
C GLY A 4 17.19 12.39 2.39
N LYS A 5 18.17 12.49 1.49
CA LYS A 5 17.96 12.38 0.04
C LYS A 5 18.50 11.07 -0.52
N PRO A 6 17.91 10.52 -1.58
CA PRO A 6 18.50 9.38 -2.29
C PRO A 6 19.83 9.80 -2.92
N PRO A 7 20.79 8.86 -3.12
CA PRO A 7 22.09 9.17 -3.73
C PRO A 7 21.99 9.78 -5.14
N ARG A 8 20.93 9.41 -5.87
CA ARG A 8 20.57 9.99 -7.16
C ARG A 8 19.11 10.39 -7.11
N GLU A 9 18.85 11.68 -7.24
CA GLU A 9 17.52 12.26 -7.19
C GLU A 9 17.11 12.72 -8.60
N HIS A 10 15.92 12.32 -9.05
CA HIS A 10 15.39 12.80 -10.31
C HIS A 10 14.84 14.23 -10.13
N PRO A 11 15.19 15.23 -10.96
CA PRO A 11 14.76 16.62 -10.76
C PRO A 11 13.23 16.82 -10.68
N ALA A 12 12.45 16.02 -11.43
CA ALA A 12 10.98 16.04 -11.38
C ALA A 12 10.36 15.35 -10.14
N LYS A 13 11.17 14.66 -9.33
CA LYS A 13 10.74 13.86 -8.16
C LYS A 13 11.63 14.13 -6.93
N PRO A 14 11.76 15.40 -6.49
CA PRO A 14 12.58 15.72 -5.33
C PRO A 14 11.96 15.14 -4.05
N VAL A 15 12.83 14.70 -3.14
CA VAL A 15 12.51 14.27 -1.78
C VAL A 15 12.69 15.47 -0.86
N GLU A 16 11.57 16.07 -0.50
CA GLU A 16 11.50 17.26 0.36
C GLU A 16 11.11 16.92 1.81
N GLY A 17 10.93 15.62 2.12
CA GLY A 17 10.51 15.15 3.43
C GLY A 17 9.20 15.79 3.89
N PHE A 18 9.18 16.25 5.14
CA PHE A 18 8.01 16.94 5.72
C PHE A 18 7.74 18.34 5.13
N ALA A 19 8.67 18.89 4.34
CA ALA A 19 8.49 20.17 3.64
C ALA A 19 7.82 20.01 2.26
N CYS A 20 7.52 18.78 1.82
CA CYS A 20 6.87 18.53 0.54
C CYS A 20 5.50 19.24 0.47
N PRO A 21 5.27 20.15 -0.50
CA PRO A 21 4.01 20.88 -0.60
C PRO A 21 2.90 20.05 -1.28
N ARG A 22 3.23 18.87 -1.82
CA ARG A 22 2.31 18.01 -2.55
C ARG A 22 1.55 17.09 -1.60
N SER A 23 0.24 17.03 -1.77
CA SER A 23 -0.61 16.04 -1.09
C SER A 23 -0.79 14.81 -1.98
N GLU A 24 -0.47 13.63 -1.45
CA GLU A 24 -0.75 12.37 -2.11
C GLU A 24 -2.21 11.97 -1.86
N VAL A 25 -3.02 11.90 -2.92
CA VAL A 25 -4.49 11.75 -2.84
C VAL A 25 -4.90 10.39 -2.26
N SER A 26 -4.18 9.33 -2.61
CA SER A 26 -4.49 7.96 -2.19
C SER A 26 -4.31 7.81 -0.68
N GLY A 27 -3.18 8.27 -0.14
CA GLY A 27 -2.86 8.30 1.27
C GLY A 27 -3.79 9.24 2.03
N LYS A 28 -4.13 10.41 1.48
CA LYS A 28 -5.13 11.30 2.08
C LYS A 28 -6.49 10.61 2.24
N ARG A 29 -6.94 9.85 1.23
CA ARG A 29 -8.19 9.07 1.30
C ARG A 29 -8.09 7.95 2.33
N LEU A 30 -7.01 7.17 2.29
CA LEU A 30 -6.77 6.03 3.20
C LEU A 30 -6.74 6.48 4.66
N TRP A 31 -5.84 7.39 5.00
CA TRP A 31 -5.67 7.87 6.37
C TRP A 31 -6.84 8.74 6.82
N GLY A 32 -7.51 9.43 5.89
CA GLY A 32 -8.76 10.15 6.16
C GLY A 32 -9.87 9.23 6.66
N LEU A 33 -10.11 8.09 5.98
CA LEU A 33 -11.08 7.08 6.41
C LEU A 33 -10.74 6.53 7.80
N PHE A 34 -9.47 6.19 8.04
CA PHE A 34 -9.07 5.65 9.35
C PHE A 34 -9.22 6.69 10.46
N ARG A 35 -8.88 7.96 10.19
CA ARG A 35 -9.13 9.04 11.14
C ARG A 35 -10.63 9.20 11.46
N GLU A 36 -11.48 9.18 10.44
CA GLU A 36 -12.93 9.31 10.61
C GLU A 36 -13.52 8.14 11.42
N ARG A 37 -13.08 6.91 11.14
CA ARG A 37 -13.59 5.70 11.78
C ARG A 37 -13.06 5.48 13.19
N PHE A 38 -11.78 5.70 13.43
CA PHE A 38 -11.10 5.33 14.69
C PHE A 38 -10.84 6.52 15.62
N GLY A 39 -10.92 7.76 15.11
CA GLY A 39 -10.72 8.99 15.88
C GLY A 39 -9.24 9.27 16.17
N THR A 40 -8.58 8.38 16.90
CA THR A 40 -7.16 8.47 17.25
C THR A 40 -6.32 7.39 16.56
N PRO A 41 -5.01 7.63 16.35
CA PRO A 41 -4.10 6.60 15.84
C PRO A 41 -4.06 5.36 16.73
N GLU A 42 -4.11 5.51 18.05
CA GLU A 42 -4.03 4.40 19.01
C GLU A 42 -5.19 3.41 18.81
N ASN A 43 -6.39 3.90 18.52
CA ASN A 43 -7.55 3.05 18.25
C ASN A 43 -7.42 2.27 16.94
N PHE A 44 -6.76 2.83 15.92
CA PHE A 44 -6.46 2.10 14.68
C PHE A 44 -5.35 1.08 14.93
N PHE A 45 -4.23 1.50 15.52
CA PHE A 45 -3.05 0.64 15.69
C PHE A 45 -3.19 -0.41 16.79
N ALA A 46 -4.26 -0.37 17.60
CA ALA A 46 -4.59 -1.44 18.54
C ALA A 46 -4.80 -2.79 17.82
N GLU A 47 -5.45 -2.78 16.65
CA GLU A 47 -5.85 -4.00 15.93
C GLU A 47 -5.49 -3.95 14.42
N HIS A 48 -4.90 -2.85 13.93
CA HIS A 48 -4.55 -2.68 12.52
C HIS A 48 -3.10 -2.26 12.33
N PHE A 49 -2.50 -2.73 11.24
CA PHE A 49 -1.18 -2.31 10.79
C PHE A 49 -1.19 -2.09 9.27
N ALA A 50 -0.47 -1.09 8.79
CA ALA A 50 -0.37 -0.78 7.36
C ALA A 50 1.07 -0.87 6.89
N ALA A 51 1.31 -1.67 5.84
CA ALA A 51 2.61 -1.85 5.23
C ALA A 51 2.49 -1.84 3.70
N ASN A 52 3.55 -1.41 3.03
CA ASN A 52 3.72 -1.64 1.60
C ASN A 52 4.36 -3.01 1.38
N PHE A 53 3.92 -3.72 0.35
CA PHE A 53 4.57 -4.95 -0.10
C PHE A 53 6.04 -4.70 -0.51
N CYS A 54 6.26 -3.60 -1.24
CA CYS A 54 7.58 -3.19 -1.71
C CYS A 54 7.91 -1.78 -1.21
N PRO A 55 9.07 -1.56 -0.56
CA PRO A 55 9.48 -0.24 -0.08
C PRO A 55 10.13 0.64 -1.17
N LEU A 56 10.35 0.11 -2.37
CA LEU A 56 11.08 0.80 -3.44
C LEU A 56 10.13 1.56 -4.37
N LEU A 57 10.60 2.72 -4.84
CA LEU A 57 9.98 3.52 -5.88
C LEU A 57 10.85 3.48 -7.13
N PHE A 58 10.29 3.06 -8.26
CA PHE A 58 11.00 3.02 -9.54
C PHE A 58 10.58 4.22 -10.39
N ILE A 59 11.57 4.95 -10.91
CA ILE A 59 11.37 6.16 -11.70
C ILE A 59 12.07 5.97 -13.03
N ALA A 60 11.36 6.18 -14.14
CA ALA A 60 11.96 6.16 -15.46
C ALA A 60 12.97 7.30 -15.62
N GLY A 61 14.12 7.03 -16.25
CA GLY A 61 15.16 8.02 -16.52
C GLY A 61 14.82 9.05 -17.61
N ASN A 62 13.54 9.25 -17.92
CA ASN A 62 13.10 10.30 -18.84
C ASN A 62 12.91 11.62 -18.10
N GLU A 63 12.90 12.75 -18.81
CA GLU A 63 12.80 14.10 -18.23
C GLU A 63 11.61 14.30 -17.26
N ARG A 64 10.53 13.54 -17.43
CA ARG A 64 9.32 13.65 -16.61
C ARG A 64 9.39 12.83 -15.32
N GLY A 65 10.39 11.96 -15.15
CA GLY A 65 10.51 11.06 -14.01
C GLY A 65 9.23 10.23 -13.80
N LYS A 66 8.72 9.60 -14.87
CA LYS A 66 7.48 8.81 -14.79
C LYS A 66 7.63 7.69 -13.75
N ASN A 67 6.63 7.53 -12.89
CA ASN A 67 6.58 6.42 -11.95
C ASN A 67 6.43 5.10 -12.73
N LEU A 68 7.30 4.12 -12.43
CA LEU A 68 7.22 2.77 -12.96
C LEU A 68 6.61 1.89 -11.87
N THR A 69 5.44 1.35 -12.15
CA THR A 69 4.86 0.31 -11.29
C THR A 69 5.57 -1.02 -11.56
N PRO A 70 5.45 -2.03 -10.67
CA PRO A 70 6.00 -3.36 -10.95
C PRO A 70 5.55 -3.91 -12.32
N GLU A 71 4.31 -3.63 -12.73
CA GLU A 71 3.75 -3.97 -14.06
C GLU A 71 4.55 -3.38 -15.24
N ASN A 72 5.31 -2.30 -15.02
CA ASN A 72 6.15 -1.66 -16.03
C ASN A 72 7.58 -2.19 -16.06
N LEU A 73 7.94 -3.07 -15.12
CA LEU A 73 9.26 -3.72 -15.08
C LEU A 73 9.24 -4.98 -15.95
N SER A 74 10.41 -5.42 -16.41
CA SER A 74 10.56 -6.70 -17.10
C SER A 74 10.12 -7.86 -16.21
N ALA A 75 9.86 -9.04 -16.80
CA ALA A 75 9.54 -10.23 -16.01
C ALA A 75 10.67 -10.58 -15.02
N GLU A 76 11.92 -10.47 -15.46
CA GLU A 76 13.11 -10.74 -14.65
C GLU A 76 13.23 -9.76 -13.47
N GLU A 77 13.11 -8.45 -13.70
CA GLU A 77 13.16 -7.44 -12.63
C GLU A 77 12.00 -7.60 -11.64
N ARG A 78 10.80 -7.94 -12.13
CA ARG A 78 9.65 -8.23 -11.25
C ARG A 78 9.92 -9.41 -10.35
N GLU A 79 10.53 -10.47 -10.87
CA GLU A 79 10.81 -11.66 -10.06
C GLU A 79 11.88 -11.38 -9.01
N ALA A 80 12.95 -10.69 -9.40
CA ALA A 80 13.99 -10.23 -8.47
C ALA A 80 13.45 -9.32 -7.36
N LEU A 81 12.39 -8.55 -7.64
CA LEU A 81 11.68 -7.74 -6.65
C LEU A 81 10.74 -8.56 -5.76
N ASN A 82 9.97 -9.48 -6.38
CA ASN A 82 8.94 -10.24 -5.69
C ASN A 82 9.52 -11.13 -4.61
N ALA A 83 10.62 -11.84 -4.88
CA ALA A 83 11.21 -12.78 -3.93
C ALA A 83 11.53 -12.15 -2.54
N PRO A 84 12.29 -11.05 -2.43
CA PRO A 84 12.54 -10.41 -1.14
C PRO A 84 11.30 -9.77 -0.52
N CYS A 85 10.39 -9.23 -1.33
CA CYS A 85 9.14 -8.61 -0.82
C CYS A 85 8.14 -9.65 -0.30
N ASP A 86 8.04 -10.82 -0.94
CA ASP A 86 7.24 -11.96 -0.47
C ASP A 86 7.80 -12.48 0.87
N ALA A 87 9.12 -12.61 0.98
CA ALA A 87 9.78 -13.00 2.23
C ALA A 87 9.54 -11.98 3.35
N PHE A 88 9.61 -10.69 3.05
CA PHE A 88 9.28 -9.62 3.99
C PHE A 88 7.82 -9.69 4.46
N LEU A 89 6.87 -9.88 3.55
CA LEU A 89 5.46 -9.99 3.90
C LEU A 89 5.19 -11.22 4.76
N ARG A 90 5.78 -12.38 4.42
CA ARG A 90 5.70 -13.59 5.23
C ARG A 90 6.23 -13.36 6.64
N ARG A 91 7.43 -12.77 6.74
CA ARG A 91 8.03 -12.48 8.05
C ARG A 91 7.20 -11.49 8.87
N THR A 92 6.60 -10.50 8.22
CA THR A 92 5.70 -9.55 8.87
C THR A 92 4.46 -10.24 9.42
N ALA A 93 3.84 -11.13 8.64
CA ALA A 93 2.68 -11.91 9.09
C ALA A 93 3.03 -12.88 10.23
N GLU A 94 4.22 -13.47 10.23
CA GLU A 94 4.70 -14.31 11.35
C GLU A 94 4.87 -13.52 12.66
N ILE A 95 5.28 -12.25 12.58
CA ILE A 95 5.52 -11.42 13.77
C ILE A 95 4.21 -10.83 14.31
N LEU A 96 3.35 -10.35 13.40
CA LEU A 96 2.11 -9.68 13.77
C LEU A 96 0.94 -10.64 14.00
N GLU A 97 1.09 -11.90 13.56
CA GLU A 97 0.08 -12.97 13.66
C GLU A 97 -1.35 -12.52 13.28
N PRO A 98 -1.56 -11.84 12.13
CA PRO A 98 -2.86 -11.28 11.81
C PRO A 98 -3.86 -12.37 11.40
N GLU A 99 -5.12 -12.22 11.79
CA GLU A 99 -6.20 -13.05 11.22
C GLU A 99 -6.41 -12.73 9.73
N TRP A 100 -6.29 -11.45 9.37
CA TRP A 100 -6.57 -10.94 8.04
C TRP A 100 -5.42 -10.12 7.46
N VAL A 101 -5.12 -10.35 6.18
CA VAL A 101 -4.36 -9.45 5.33
C VAL A 101 -5.28 -8.88 4.25
N VAL A 102 -5.38 -7.56 4.21
CA VAL A 102 -6.22 -6.84 3.24
C VAL A 102 -5.35 -6.18 2.18
N GLY A 103 -5.39 -6.70 0.96
CA GLY A 103 -4.75 -6.06 -0.19
C GLY A 103 -5.43 -4.74 -0.55
N ILE A 104 -4.69 -3.64 -0.63
CA ILE A 104 -5.18 -2.37 -1.19
C ILE A 104 -4.95 -2.39 -2.70
N GLY A 105 -5.98 -2.82 -3.44
CA GLY A 105 -5.90 -3.04 -4.89
C GLY A 105 -5.46 -4.45 -5.29
N ASN A 106 -5.56 -4.74 -6.58
CA ASN A 106 -5.42 -6.11 -7.13
C ASN A 106 -3.99 -6.65 -6.97
N PHE A 107 -2.98 -5.82 -7.20
CA PHE A 107 -1.58 -6.22 -7.06
C PHE A 107 -1.26 -6.67 -5.63
N ALA A 108 -1.67 -5.89 -4.63
CA ALA A 108 -1.41 -6.22 -3.23
C ALA A 108 -2.13 -7.50 -2.79
N GLU A 109 -3.36 -7.74 -3.27
CA GLU A 109 -4.06 -9.00 -3.03
C GLU A 109 -3.32 -10.19 -3.64
N ALA A 110 -2.92 -10.09 -4.91
CA ALA A 110 -2.21 -11.16 -5.60
C ALA A 110 -0.86 -11.48 -4.93
N ALA A 111 -0.11 -10.45 -4.53
CA ALA A 111 1.14 -10.60 -3.79
C ALA A 111 0.92 -11.28 -2.43
N ALA A 112 -0.11 -10.86 -1.67
CA ALA A 112 -0.44 -11.51 -0.40
C ALA A 112 -0.81 -12.99 -0.58
N ARG A 113 -1.64 -13.31 -1.59
CA ARG A 113 -2.03 -14.70 -1.90
C ARG A 113 -0.84 -15.57 -2.25
N ARG A 114 0.13 -15.03 -3.00
CA ARG A 114 1.37 -15.73 -3.35
C ARG A 114 2.28 -15.91 -2.13
N ALA A 115 2.62 -14.83 -1.44
CA ALA A 115 3.59 -14.83 -0.34
C ALA A 115 3.13 -15.68 0.86
N LEU A 116 1.82 -15.67 1.15
CA LEU A 116 1.22 -16.30 2.32
C LEU A 116 0.50 -17.62 1.98
N ALA A 117 0.75 -18.18 0.80
CA ALA A 117 0.24 -19.50 0.44
C ALA A 117 0.65 -20.55 1.49
N GLY A 118 -0.30 -21.39 1.89
CA GLY A 118 -0.13 -22.42 2.91
C GLY A 118 -0.19 -21.93 4.36
N THR A 119 -0.45 -20.64 4.59
CA THR A 119 -0.70 -20.09 5.95
C THR A 119 -2.20 -20.04 6.25
N PRO A 120 -2.61 -19.99 7.54
CA PRO A 120 -4.03 -19.84 7.90
C PRO A 120 -4.56 -18.40 7.74
N VAL A 121 -3.71 -17.44 7.37
CA VAL A 121 -4.09 -16.03 7.24
C VAL A 121 -5.14 -15.85 6.16
N LYS A 122 -6.25 -15.18 6.50
CA LYS A 122 -7.33 -14.89 5.54
C LYS A 122 -6.95 -13.68 4.69
N ILE A 123 -7.25 -13.75 3.39
CA ILE A 123 -6.86 -12.70 2.44
C ILE A 123 -8.08 -12.16 1.71
N THR A 124 -8.28 -10.84 1.82
CA THR A 124 -9.29 -10.10 1.07
C THR A 124 -8.69 -8.85 0.44
N ARG A 125 -9.53 -8.06 -0.23
CA ARG A 125 -9.12 -6.85 -0.94
C ARG A 125 -10.14 -5.74 -0.79
N VAL A 126 -9.63 -4.52 -0.65
CA VAL A 126 -10.38 -3.29 -0.93
C VAL A 126 -9.89 -2.66 -2.24
N ILE A 127 -10.73 -1.85 -2.88
CA ILE A 127 -10.31 -1.09 -4.07
C ILE A 127 -9.16 -0.13 -3.72
N HIS A 128 -8.25 0.13 -4.66
CA HIS A 128 -7.17 1.09 -4.42
C HIS A 128 -7.71 2.54 -4.39
N PRO A 129 -7.26 3.41 -3.47
CA PRO A 129 -7.73 4.80 -3.37
C PRO A 129 -7.25 5.75 -4.47
N SER A 130 -6.59 5.23 -5.51
CA SER A 130 -5.92 6.05 -6.51
C SER A 130 -6.94 6.80 -7.36
N PRO A 131 -6.68 8.06 -7.74
CA PRO A 131 -7.55 8.81 -8.66
C PRO A 131 -7.65 8.16 -10.05
N ALA A 132 -6.76 7.22 -10.40
CA ALA A 132 -6.86 6.45 -11.63
C ALA A 132 -8.07 5.50 -11.67
N SER A 133 -8.73 5.23 -10.54
CA SER A 133 -9.94 4.41 -10.48
C SER A 133 -11.20 5.29 -10.45
N PRO A 134 -12.08 5.25 -11.48
CA PRO A 134 -13.36 5.97 -11.45
C PRO A 134 -14.21 5.60 -10.24
N ALA A 135 -14.15 4.32 -9.84
CA ALA A 135 -14.87 3.81 -8.68
C ALA A 135 -14.41 4.46 -7.37
N ALA A 136 -13.10 4.73 -7.23
CA ALA A 136 -12.53 5.40 -6.06
C ALA A 136 -12.84 6.90 -6.03
N ASN A 137 -12.99 7.54 -7.19
CA ASN A 137 -13.36 8.95 -7.27
C ASN A 137 -14.81 9.21 -6.84
N LYS A 138 -15.71 8.24 -7.06
CA LYS A 138 -17.11 8.37 -6.64
C LYS A 138 -17.27 8.26 -5.12
N ASP A 139 -16.76 7.18 -4.54
CA ASP A 139 -16.87 6.91 -3.10
C ASP A 139 -15.91 5.77 -2.72
N TRP A 140 -14.64 6.10 -2.48
CA TRP A 140 -13.67 5.09 -2.04
C TRP A 140 -13.95 4.62 -0.61
N ALA A 141 -14.25 5.56 0.29
CA ALA A 141 -14.41 5.31 1.72
C ALA A 141 -15.60 4.38 2.02
N GLY A 142 -16.77 4.65 1.44
CA GLY A 142 -17.95 3.81 1.59
C GLY A 142 -17.77 2.43 0.98
N LYS A 143 -17.10 2.31 -0.18
CA LYS A 143 -16.81 1.01 -0.80
C LYS A 143 -15.83 0.16 0.01
N ALA A 144 -14.76 0.77 0.51
CA ALA A 144 -13.80 0.07 1.38
C ALA A 144 -14.50 -0.38 2.68
N THR A 145 -15.29 0.49 3.30
CA THR A 145 -16.04 0.19 4.52
C THR A 145 -17.04 -0.94 4.30
N ALA A 146 -17.87 -0.86 3.25
CA ALA A 146 -18.85 -1.89 2.94
C ALA A 146 -18.21 -3.26 2.73
N LYS A 147 -17.04 -3.32 2.08
CA LYS A 147 -16.29 -4.55 1.89
C LYS A 147 -15.75 -5.10 3.22
N LEU A 148 -15.16 -4.26 4.06
CA LEU A 148 -14.58 -4.69 5.33
C LEU A 148 -15.66 -5.13 6.33
N VAL A 149 -16.83 -4.50 6.32
CA VAL A 149 -18.01 -4.91 7.10
C VAL A 149 -18.59 -6.23 6.58
N ALA A 150 -18.72 -6.39 5.26
CA ALA A 150 -19.22 -7.64 4.68
C ALA A 150 -18.34 -8.86 5.00
N GLU A 151 -17.02 -8.66 5.09
CA GLU A 151 -16.06 -9.70 5.52
C GLU A 151 -15.97 -9.85 7.05
N LYS A 152 -16.74 -9.05 7.81
CA LYS A 152 -16.73 -9.00 9.28
C LYS A 152 -15.35 -8.66 9.88
N ILE A 153 -14.53 -7.93 9.12
CA ILE A 153 -13.27 -7.36 9.62
C ILE A 153 -13.56 -6.12 10.45
N TRP A 154 -14.59 -5.38 10.05
CA TRP A 154 -15.06 -4.16 10.71
C TRP A 154 -16.50 -4.35 11.18
N ASN A 155 -16.79 -3.83 12.38
CA ASN A 155 -18.13 -3.78 12.96
C ASN A 155 -18.90 -2.50 12.58
#